data_AF-A0A819F0R6-F1
#
_entry.id   AF-A0A819F0R6-F1
#
_cell.length_a   1.000
_cell.length_b   1.000
_cell.length_c   1.000
_cell.angle_alpha   90.00
_cell.angle_beta   90.00
_cell.angle_gamma   90.00
#
_symmetry.space_group_name_H-M   'P 1'
#
loop_
_entity.id
_entity.type
_entity.pdbx_description
1 polymer ?
#
loop_
_entity_poly.entity_id
_entity_poly.type
_entity_poly.pdbx_seq_one_letter_code
_entity_poly.pdbx_strand_id
1 'polypeptide(L)'
;MDPKLMNILAAIVEAYNNTDSSIGRRTILSIVAKQVDYNLLSSVIPGLTRYRYTAARLYAEEYGKGMIKVPSHRTNIRYDPAQVEHFIDFVLSTHISIDLSFGEKTLRLSSGTELYVPDIIRSVNSTRIIQQYYEYCYQRCSDFSPLGSSSLYKILGCCKASTQKVLQDLNNIVADGVTAFEGLK
;
A
#
# COMPACT_ATOMS: atom_id res chain seq x y z
N MET A 1 -40.99 28.41 -19.35
CA MET A 1 -39.76 27.58 -19.35
C MET A 1 -39.95 26.48 -20.37
N ASP A 2 -38.95 26.21 -21.20
CA ASP A 2 -39.08 25.21 -22.25
C ASP A 2 -39.30 23.81 -21.66
N PRO A 3 -40.29 23.04 -22.14
CA PRO A 3 -40.60 21.72 -21.59
C PRO A 3 -39.42 20.74 -21.69
N LYS A 4 -38.58 20.90 -22.72
CA LYS A 4 -37.33 20.12 -22.88
C LYS A 4 -36.33 20.39 -21.76
N LEU A 5 -36.19 21.65 -21.33
CA LEU A 5 -35.28 22.03 -20.25
C LEU A 5 -35.70 21.40 -18.92
N MET A 6 -37.01 21.40 -18.62
CA MET A 6 -37.53 20.81 -17.39
C MET A 6 -37.33 19.29 -17.35
N ASN A 7 -37.48 18.59 -18.48
CA ASN A 7 -37.19 17.16 -18.56
C ASN A 7 -35.71 16.85 -18.30
N ILE A 8 -34.80 17.67 -18.85
CA ILE A 8 -33.35 17.52 -18.61
C ILE A 8 -33.03 17.77 -17.13
N LEU A 9 -33.61 18.81 -16.53
CA LEU A 9 -33.42 19.09 -15.11
C LEU A 9 -33.95 17.96 -14.22
N ALA A 10 -35.12 17.40 -14.54
CA ALA A 10 -35.69 16.27 -13.81
C ALA A 10 -34.76 15.05 -13.82
N ALA A 11 -34.21 14.69 -14.98
CA ALA A 11 -33.25 13.58 -15.09
C ALA A 11 -31.97 13.82 -14.25
N ILE A 12 -31.51 15.07 -14.16
CA ILE A 12 -30.33 15.44 -13.37
C ILE A 12 -30.63 15.42 -11.87
N VAL A 13 -31.82 15.84 -11.47
CA VAL A 13 -32.27 15.74 -10.07
C VAL A 13 -32.43 14.29 -9.65
N GLU A 14 -32.95 13.43 -10.52
CA GLU A 14 -33.02 12.00 -10.28
C GLU A 14 -31.61 11.40 -10.06
N ALA A 15 -30.66 11.71 -10.95
CA ALA A 15 -29.27 11.29 -10.78
C ALA A 15 -28.62 11.83 -9.48
N TYR A 16 -28.93 13.07 -9.11
CA TYR A 16 -28.44 13.70 -7.88
C TYR A 16 -28.97 13.00 -6.61
N ASN A 17 -30.24 12.60 -6.62
CA ASN A 17 -30.88 11.95 -5.49
C ASN A 17 -30.42 10.48 -5.35
N ASN A 18 -30.17 9.80 -6.48
CA ASN A 18 -29.69 8.42 -6.51
C ASN A 18 -28.22 8.24 -6.11
N THR A 19 -27.46 9.33 -5.95
CA THR A 19 -26.04 9.25 -5.56
C THR A 19 -25.84 9.47 -4.06
N ASP A 20 -25.18 8.52 -3.40
CA ASP A 20 -24.83 8.62 -1.97
C ASP A 20 -23.56 9.45 -1.72
N SER A 21 -22.64 9.46 -2.68
CA SER A 21 -21.36 10.16 -2.56
C SER A 21 -21.51 11.67 -2.73
N SER A 22 -20.97 12.44 -1.78
CA SER A 22 -20.89 13.90 -1.90
C SER A 22 -20.04 14.35 -3.11
N ILE A 23 -19.08 13.53 -3.56
CA ILE A 23 -18.30 13.81 -4.77
C ILE A 23 -19.18 13.60 -6.00
N GLY A 24 -19.90 12.48 -6.08
CA GLY A 24 -20.84 12.20 -7.17
C GLY A 24 -21.90 13.30 -7.31
N ARG A 25 -22.52 13.71 -6.20
CA ARG A 25 -23.47 14.84 -6.16
C ARG A 25 -22.88 16.14 -6.67
N ARG A 26 -21.62 16.46 -6.33
CA ARG A 26 -20.92 17.66 -6.82
C ARG A 26 -20.65 17.55 -8.32
N THR A 27 -20.24 16.38 -8.79
CA THR A 27 -19.99 16.12 -10.22
C THR A 27 -21.27 16.26 -11.04
N ILE A 28 -22.40 15.72 -10.58
CA ILE A 28 -23.69 15.86 -11.27
C ILE A 28 -24.14 17.32 -11.32
N LEU A 29 -24.04 18.04 -10.20
CA LEU A 29 -24.34 19.48 -10.17
C LEU A 29 -23.42 20.29 -11.09
N SER A 30 -22.15 19.88 -11.25
CA SER A 30 -21.18 20.59 -12.10
C SER A 30 -21.60 20.64 -13.58
N ILE A 31 -22.46 19.71 -14.02
CA ILE A 31 -22.98 19.65 -15.40
C ILE A 31 -23.89 20.83 -15.70
N VAL A 32 -24.68 21.28 -14.71
CA VAL A 32 -25.74 22.30 -14.86
C VAL A 32 -25.44 23.63 -14.17
N ALA A 33 -24.56 23.65 -13.17
CA ALA A 33 -24.34 24.82 -12.33
C ALA A 33 -23.78 26.06 -13.08
N LYS A 34 -23.20 25.88 -14.29
CA LYS A 34 -22.77 27.00 -15.15
C LYS A 34 -23.85 27.51 -16.10
N GLN A 35 -24.91 26.74 -16.33
CA GLN A 35 -25.93 27.01 -17.35
C GLN A 35 -27.26 27.45 -16.73
N VAL A 36 -27.44 27.19 -15.43
CA VAL A 36 -28.70 27.44 -14.73
C VAL A 36 -28.43 28.23 -13.46
N ASP A 37 -29.31 29.20 -13.20
CA ASP A 37 -29.26 30.02 -12.00
C ASP A 37 -29.59 29.24 -10.73
N TYR A 38 -29.00 29.67 -9.62
CA TYR A 38 -29.23 29.07 -8.31
C TYR A 38 -30.71 29.00 -7.94
N ASN A 39 -31.48 30.05 -8.22
CA ASN A 39 -32.91 30.11 -7.84
C ASN A 39 -33.71 29.01 -8.54
N LEU A 40 -33.40 28.70 -9.80
CA LEU A 40 -34.05 27.62 -10.53
C LEU A 40 -33.59 26.26 -10.02
N LEU A 41 -32.29 26.06 -9.79
CA LEU A 41 -31.81 24.78 -9.24
C LEU A 41 -32.32 24.50 -7.83
N SER A 42 -32.48 25.54 -7.01
CA SER A 42 -33.01 25.42 -5.65
C SER A 42 -34.51 25.12 -5.61
N SER A 43 -35.26 25.44 -6.67
CA SER A 43 -36.68 25.07 -6.75
C SER A 43 -36.87 23.60 -7.15
N VAL A 44 -35.99 23.05 -7.98
CA VAL A 44 -36.05 21.65 -8.42
C VAL A 44 -35.34 20.70 -7.43
N ILE A 45 -34.30 21.18 -6.71
CA ILE A 45 -33.59 20.42 -5.69
C ILE A 45 -33.82 21.08 -4.31
N PRO A 46 -34.85 20.66 -3.56
CA PRO A 46 -35.12 21.21 -2.24
C PRO A 46 -33.92 20.93 -1.30
N GLY A 47 -33.45 21.97 -0.59
CA GLY A 47 -32.31 21.88 0.31
C GLY A 47 -30.93 22.08 -0.34
N LEU A 48 -30.88 22.47 -1.62
CA LEU A 48 -29.62 22.84 -2.27
C LEU A 48 -29.05 24.14 -1.66
N THR A 49 -27.92 24.03 -0.95
CA THR A 49 -27.26 25.21 -0.39
C THR A 49 -26.48 25.98 -1.46
N ARG A 50 -26.40 27.30 -1.27
CA ARG A 50 -25.60 28.18 -2.15
C ARG A 50 -24.13 27.74 -2.24
N TYR A 51 -23.59 27.22 -1.14
CA TYR A 51 -22.26 26.62 -1.09
C TYR A 51 -22.11 25.43 -2.05
N ARG A 52 -23.06 24.49 -2.07
CA ARG A 52 -23.00 23.33 -2.99
C ARG A 52 -23.06 23.76 -4.45
N TYR A 53 -23.88 24.77 -4.76
CA TYR A 53 -23.97 25.36 -6.08
C TYR A 53 -22.65 26.02 -6.50
N THR A 54 -22.08 26.90 -5.68
CA THR A 54 -20.81 27.58 -6.00
C THR A 54 -19.64 26.60 -6.10
N ALA A 55 -19.57 25.62 -5.19
CA ALA A 55 -18.55 24.57 -5.22
C ALA A 55 -18.64 23.72 -6.48
N ALA A 56 -19.83 23.36 -6.96
CA ALA A 56 -20.01 22.64 -8.21
C ALA A 56 -19.63 23.48 -9.44
N ARG A 57 -19.90 24.79 -9.40
CA ARG A 57 -19.54 25.72 -10.47
C ARG A 57 -18.02 25.90 -10.59
N LEU A 58 -17.34 26.07 -9.46
CA LEU A 58 -15.86 26.10 -9.38
C LEU A 58 -15.26 24.79 -9.85
N TYR A 59 -15.82 23.66 -9.40
CA TYR A 59 -15.37 22.33 -9.82
C TYR A 59 -15.45 22.13 -11.34
N ALA A 60 -16.54 22.58 -11.98
CA ALA A 60 -16.70 22.54 -13.44
C ALA A 60 -15.67 23.40 -14.18
N GLU A 61 -15.16 24.45 -13.55
CA GLU A 61 -14.15 25.34 -14.12
C GLU A 61 -12.75 24.78 -14.02
N GLU A 62 -12.41 24.21 -12.88
CA GLU A 62 -11.07 23.70 -12.59
C GLU A 62 -10.82 22.33 -13.25
N TYR A 63 -11.84 21.46 -13.30
CA TYR A 63 -11.69 20.06 -13.71
C TYR A 63 -12.53 19.65 -14.91
N GLY A 64 -13.44 20.51 -15.38
CA GLY A 64 -14.40 20.19 -16.42
C GLY A 64 -15.71 19.57 -15.89
N LYS A 65 -16.76 19.69 -16.70
CA LYS A 65 -18.13 19.25 -16.34
C LYS A 65 -18.22 17.73 -16.32
N GLY A 66 -18.84 17.16 -15.28
CA GLY A 66 -19.14 15.72 -15.23
C GLY A 66 -17.95 14.81 -14.92
N MET A 67 -16.76 15.35 -14.66
CA MET A 67 -15.59 14.56 -14.31
C MET A 67 -15.67 14.10 -12.85
N ILE A 68 -15.56 12.79 -12.59
CA ILE A 68 -15.40 12.26 -11.23
C ILE A 68 -13.91 12.09 -10.99
N LYS A 69 -13.32 12.97 -10.18
CA LYS A 69 -11.99 12.71 -9.65
C LYS A 69 -12.15 11.78 -8.46
N VAL A 70 -11.83 10.51 -8.65
CA VAL A 70 -11.57 9.61 -7.52
C VAL A 70 -10.39 10.24 -6.78
N PRO A 71 -10.51 10.58 -5.48
CA PRO A 71 -9.37 11.06 -4.74
C PRO A 71 -8.29 10.00 -4.88
N SER A 72 -7.20 10.33 -5.60
CA SER A 72 -6.05 9.45 -5.60
C SER A 72 -5.66 9.32 -4.15
N HIS A 73 -5.59 8.08 -3.65
CA HIS A 73 -5.09 7.85 -2.31
C HIS A 73 -3.66 8.36 -2.33
N ARG A 74 -3.44 9.61 -1.92
CA ARG A 74 -2.11 10.15 -1.72
C ARG A 74 -1.58 9.42 -0.51
N THR A 75 -0.99 8.25 -0.74
CA THR A 75 -0.09 7.64 0.22
C THR A 75 1.03 8.64 0.39
N ASN A 76 0.94 9.50 1.41
CA ASN A 76 2.07 10.33 1.80
C ASN A 76 3.19 9.35 2.14
N ILE A 77 4.20 9.27 1.26
CA ILE A 77 5.40 8.49 1.51
C ILE A 77 6.14 9.27 2.61
N ARG A 78 6.03 8.78 3.85
CA ARG A 78 6.62 9.40 5.05
C ARG A 78 7.98 8.78 5.41
N TYR A 79 8.61 8.10 4.48
CA TYR A 79 9.90 7.45 4.64
C TYR A 79 10.80 7.80 3.45
N ASP A 80 12.10 7.92 3.70
CA ASP A 80 13.07 8.03 2.63
C ASP A 80 13.31 6.63 2.02
N PRO A 81 13.15 6.43 0.70
CA PRO A 81 13.45 5.17 0.05
C PRO A 81 14.84 4.63 0.36
N ALA A 82 15.85 5.50 0.46
CA ALA A 82 17.23 5.09 0.76
C ALA A 82 17.34 4.43 2.14
N GLN A 83 16.53 4.88 3.11
CA GLN A 83 16.52 4.28 4.44
C GLN A 83 15.91 2.88 4.45
N VAL A 84 14.93 2.63 3.59
CA VAL A 84 14.29 1.32 3.45
C VAL A 84 15.23 0.35 2.74
N GLU A 85 15.84 0.79 1.65
CA GLU A 85 16.80 0.01 0.87
C GLU A 85 17.99 -0.42 1.74
N HIS A 86 18.61 0.52 2.45
CA HIS A 86 19.72 0.23 3.35
C HIS A 86 19.37 -0.82 4.42
N PHE A 87 18.15 -0.78 4.96
CA PHE A 87 17.70 -1.79 5.92
C PHE A 87 17.44 -3.14 5.26
N ILE A 88 16.88 -3.17 4.04
CA ILE A 88 16.68 -4.42 3.30
C ILE A 88 18.03 -5.07 3.00
N ASP A 89 19.02 -4.31 2.55
CA ASP A 89 20.38 -4.81 2.30
C ASP A 89 21.00 -5.39 3.56
N PHE A 90 20.84 -4.71 4.71
CA PHE A 90 21.31 -5.24 5.99
C PHE A 90 20.64 -6.58 6.33
N VAL A 91 19.32 -6.70 6.13
CA VAL A 91 18.57 -7.93 6.42
C VAL A 91 18.94 -9.05 5.47
N LEU A 92 19.23 -8.75 4.20
CA LEU A 92 19.65 -9.73 3.19
C LEU A 92 21.13 -10.11 3.29
N SER A 93 21.91 -9.41 4.11
CA SER A 93 23.31 -9.77 4.34
C SER A 93 23.43 -11.20 4.88
N THR A 94 24.51 -11.89 4.49
CA THR A 94 24.81 -13.28 4.85
C THR A 94 24.93 -13.53 6.35
N HIS A 95 25.12 -12.47 7.14
CA HIS A 95 25.17 -12.55 8.60
C HIS A 95 23.76 -12.67 9.23
N ILE A 96 22.73 -12.17 8.54
CA ILE A 96 21.35 -12.11 9.03
C ILE A 96 20.46 -13.16 8.34
N SER A 97 20.65 -13.35 7.04
CA SER A 97 19.85 -14.27 6.22
C SER A 97 20.70 -15.37 5.61
N ILE A 98 20.18 -16.59 5.63
CA ILE A 98 20.79 -17.78 5.02
C ILE A 98 19.76 -18.38 4.07
N ASP A 99 20.20 -18.66 2.84
CA ASP A 99 19.37 -19.33 1.84
C ASP A 99 19.22 -20.82 2.21
N LEU A 100 17.98 -21.31 2.15
CA LEU A 100 17.69 -22.73 2.32
C LEU A 100 17.95 -23.47 1.01
N SER A 101 18.55 -24.65 1.13
CA SER A 101 18.61 -25.64 0.04
C SER A 101 17.29 -26.39 -0.16
N PHE A 102 16.31 -26.25 0.74
CA PHE A 102 15.03 -26.94 0.69
C PHE A 102 13.86 -26.00 1.02
N GLY A 103 12.88 -25.94 0.11
CA GLY A 103 11.75 -25.00 0.16
C GLY A 103 11.90 -23.91 -0.90
N GLU A 104 10.97 -23.88 -1.86
CA GLU A 104 10.93 -22.88 -2.92
C GLU A 104 9.57 -22.17 -2.92
N LYS A 105 9.59 -20.87 -3.21
CA LYS A 105 8.40 -20.06 -3.44
C LYS A 105 8.28 -19.72 -4.91
N THR A 106 7.10 -20.00 -5.48
CA THR A 106 6.76 -19.60 -6.84
C THR A 106 6.18 -18.18 -6.83
N LEU A 107 6.89 -17.25 -7.47
CA LEU A 107 6.42 -15.89 -7.73
C LEU A 107 5.78 -15.84 -9.11
N ARG A 108 4.48 -15.53 -9.17
CA ARG A 108 3.77 -15.29 -10.42
C ARG A 108 3.82 -13.82 -10.79
N LEU A 109 4.44 -13.50 -11.92
CA LEU A 109 4.48 -12.15 -12.46
C LEU A 109 3.15 -11.81 -13.13
N SER A 110 2.86 -10.51 -13.24
CA SER A 110 1.71 -10.00 -14.00
C SER A 110 1.77 -10.37 -15.49
N SER A 111 2.96 -10.71 -16.00
CA SER A 111 3.18 -11.26 -17.35
C SER A 111 2.75 -12.72 -17.50
N GLY A 112 2.38 -13.41 -16.42
CA GLY A 112 2.07 -14.84 -16.41
C GLY A 112 3.28 -15.76 -16.25
N THR A 113 4.49 -15.22 -16.17
CA THR A 113 5.72 -15.98 -15.93
C THR A 113 5.85 -16.39 -14.46
N GLU A 114 6.33 -17.60 -14.20
CA GLU A 114 6.58 -18.12 -12.86
C GLU A 114 8.08 -18.11 -12.57
N LEU A 115 8.49 -17.52 -11.45
CA LEU A 115 9.87 -17.54 -10.95
C LEU A 115 9.95 -18.38 -9.69
N TYR A 116 10.97 -19.21 -9.60
CA TYR A 116 11.26 -20.03 -8.42
C TYR A 116 12.32 -19.33 -7.58
N VAL A 117 11.98 -18.98 -6.34
CA VAL A 117 12.88 -18.31 -5.40
C VAL A 117 13.07 -19.22 -4.19
N PRO A 118 14.31 -19.51 -3.77
CA PRO A 118 14.56 -20.33 -2.59
C PRO A 118 14.02 -19.63 -1.34
N ASP A 119 13.57 -20.42 -0.37
CA ASP A 119 13.19 -19.89 0.92
C ASP A 119 14.40 -19.34 1.68
N ILE A 120 14.17 -18.26 2.42
CA ILE A 120 15.20 -17.58 3.20
C ILE A 120 14.89 -17.78 4.68
N ILE A 121 15.91 -18.20 5.44
CA ILE A 121 15.87 -18.23 6.90
C ILE A 121 16.60 -17.02 7.48
N ARG A 122 15.98 -16.39 8.47
CA ARG A 122 16.68 -15.45 9.37
C ARG A 122 17.33 -16.23 10.50
N SER A 123 18.63 -16.04 10.67
CA SER A 123 19.44 -16.64 11.74
C SER A 123 19.07 -16.08 13.12
N VAL A 124 18.59 -14.83 13.16
CA VAL A 124 18.26 -14.08 14.37
C VAL A 124 16.81 -13.61 14.39
N ASN A 125 16.27 -13.41 15.60
CA ASN A 125 14.91 -12.89 15.77
C ASN A 125 14.81 -11.40 15.34
N SER A 126 13.61 -10.97 14.96
CA SER A 126 13.36 -9.62 14.45
C SER A 126 13.81 -8.50 15.40
N THR A 127 13.66 -8.69 16.72
CA THR A 127 14.09 -7.71 17.72
C THR A 127 15.60 -7.56 17.75
N ARG A 128 16.33 -8.67 17.67
CA ARG A 128 17.79 -8.70 17.67
C ARG A 128 18.36 -8.13 16.38
N ILE A 129 17.73 -8.41 15.24
CA ILE A 129 18.08 -7.79 13.94
C ILE A 129 18.02 -6.27 14.05
N ILE A 130 16.94 -5.72 14.62
CA ILE A 130 16.78 -4.27 14.75
C ILE A 130 17.83 -3.68 15.70
N GLN A 131 18.16 -4.35 16.81
CA GLN A 131 19.23 -3.91 17.70
C GLN A 131 20.59 -3.86 16.99
N GLN A 132 20.95 -4.95 16.30
CA GLN A 132 22.21 -5.02 15.54
C GLN A 132 22.25 -3.99 14.41
N TYR A 133 21.11 -3.70 13.78
CA TYR A 133 21.03 -2.66 12.77
C TYR A 133 21.32 -1.28 13.34
N TYR A 134 20.79 -0.95 14.52
CA TYR A 134 21.11 0.33 15.17
C TYR A 134 22.58 0.44 15.56
N GLU A 135 23.17 -0.63 16.10
CA GLU A 135 24.60 -0.70 16.39
C GLU A 135 25.44 -0.53 15.13
N TYR A 136 25.05 -1.19 14.04
CA TYR A 136 25.69 -1.08 12.73
C TYR A 136 25.64 0.34 12.18
N CYS A 137 24.47 0.99 12.18
CA CYS A 137 24.32 2.38 11.74
C CYS A 137 25.17 3.33 12.59
N TYR A 138 25.18 3.15 13.91
CA TYR A 138 25.99 3.99 14.82
C TYR A 138 27.49 3.86 14.55
N GLN A 139 27.98 2.66 14.23
CA GLN A 139 29.40 2.40 14.03
C GLN A 139 29.89 2.76 12.62
N ARG A 140 29.08 2.51 11.59
CA ARG A 140 29.49 2.61 10.18
C ARG A 140 28.99 3.83 9.45
N CYS A 141 27.96 4.51 9.96
CA CYS A 141 27.28 5.56 9.21
C CYS A 141 27.10 6.82 10.07
N SER A 142 28.11 7.70 10.06
CA SER A 142 28.07 8.99 10.78
C SER A 142 26.91 9.90 10.33
N ASP A 143 26.55 9.85 9.05
CA ASP A 143 25.61 10.81 8.45
C ASP A 143 24.24 10.20 8.10
N PHE A 144 24.00 8.95 8.49
CA PHE A 144 22.75 8.24 8.16
C PHE A 144 21.88 8.06 9.40
N SER A 145 20.69 8.69 9.38
CA SER A 145 19.67 8.45 10.41
C SER A 145 18.83 7.23 10.03
N PRO A 146 18.82 6.15 10.83
CA PRO A 146 17.98 4.99 10.55
C PRO A 146 16.49 5.27 10.81
N LEU A 147 15.62 4.43 10.24
CA LEU A 147 14.19 4.45 10.52
C LEU A 147 13.86 4.08 11.97
N GLY A 148 12.72 4.57 12.44
CA GLY A 148 12.17 4.18 13.74
C GLY A 148 11.82 2.69 13.81
N SER A 149 11.92 2.11 15.00
CA SER A 149 11.78 0.66 15.23
C SER A 149 10.44 0.11 14.72
N SER A 150 9.36 0.86 14.88
CA SER A 150 8.02 0.48 14.39
C SER A 150 7.97 0.33 12.86
N SER A 151 8.69 1.17 12.11
CA SER A 151 8.82 1.06 10.66
C SER A 151 9.68 -0.15 10.28
N LEU A 152 10.78 -0.39 10.98
CA LEU A 152 11.64 -1.55 10.75
C LEU A 152 10.89 -2.87 10.99
N TYR A 153 10.08 -2.97 12.05
CA TYR A 153 9.22 -4.12 12.30
C TYR A 153 8.19 -4.34 11.18
N LYS A 154 7.62 -3.27 10.62
CA LYS A 154 6.70 -3.38 9.47
C LYS A 154 7.42 -3.92 8.24
N ILE A 155 8.63 -3.45 7.95
CA ILE A 155 9.45 -3.95 6.84
C ILE A 155 9.76 -5.44 7.04
N LEU A 156 10.19 -5.85 8.25
CA LEU A 156 10.42 -7.26 8.56
C LEU A 156 9.16 -8.13 8.47
N GLY A 157 7.98 -7.57 8.73
CA GLY A 157 6.68 -8.23 8.59
C GLY A 157 6.26 -8.42 7.12
N CYS A 158 6.61 -7.48 6.24
CA CYS A 158 6.42 -7.61 4.80
C CYS A 158 7.39 -8.65 4.19
N CYS A 159 8.65 -8.61 4.61
CA CYS A 159 9.67 -9.57 4.22
C CYS A 159 9.51 -10.87 5.02
N LYS A 160 8.53 -11.71 4.67
CA LYS A 160 8.32 -12.99 5.38
C LYS A 160 9.47 -13.95 5.13
N ALA A 161 10.28 -14.17 6.17
CA ALA A 161 11.33 -15.18 6.21
C ALA A 161 11.03 -16.18 7.32
N SER A 162 11.44 -17.43 7.11
CA SER A 162 11.37 -18.44 8.15
C SER A 162 12.34 -18.07 9.27
N THR A 163 11.95 -18.27 10.53
CA THR A 163 12.87 -18.08 11.65
C THR A 163 13.47 -19.43 12.00
N GLN A 164 14.78 -19.48 12.21
CA GLN A 164 15.42 -20.72 12.66
C GLN A 164 14.95 -21.04 14.08
N LYS A 165 14.04 -22.01 14.21
CA LYS A 165 13.63 -22.55 15.50
C LYS A 165 14.64 -23.60 15.95
N VAL A 166 15.75 -23.12 16.51
CA VAL A 166 16.77 -23.91 17.23
C VAL A 166 17.55 -24.91 16.35
N LEU A 167 18.88 -24.82 16.46
CA LEU A 167 19.89 -25.76 15.98
C LEU A 167 19.75 -27.16 16.65
N GLN A 168 18.63 -27.87 16.46
CA GLN A 168 18.57 -29.29 16.83
C GLN A 168 18.92 -30.21 15.66
N ASP A 169 18.75 -29.75 14.41
CA ASP A 169 18.88 -30.64 13.25
C ASP A 169 20.30 -30.75 12.66
N LEU A 170 21.20 -29.79 12.94
CA LEU A 170 22.60 -29.91 12.51
C LEU A 170 23.37 -30.98 13.30
N ASN A 171 22.99 -31.21 14.56
CA ASN A 171 23.54 -32.32 15.34
C ASN A 171 22.93 -33.66 14.93
N ASN A 172 21.68 -33.69 14.43
CA ASN A 172 21.09 -34.94 13.95
C ASN A 172 21.76 -35.46 12.68
N ILE A 173 22.09 -34.62 11.69
CA ILE A 173 22.70 -35.11 10.44
C ILE A 173 24.12 -35.65 10.70
N VAL A 174 24.88 -35.01 11.59
CA VAL A 174 26.21 -35.50 12.00
C VAL A 174 26.09 -36.73 12.89
N ALA A 175 25.14 -36.77 13.83
CA ALA A 175 24.91 -37.92 14.70
C ALA A 175 24.43 -39.14 13.90
N ASP A 176 23.48 -38.97 12.97
CA ASP A 176 22.97 -40.02 12.10
C ASP A 176 24.09 -40.59 11.21
N GLY A 177 24.94 -39.71 10.66
CA GLY A 177 26.13 -40.12 9.90
C GLY A 177 27.12 -40.94 10.71
N VAL A 178 27.36 -40.58 11.97
CA VAL A 178 28.24 -41.33 12.88
C VAL A 178 27.61 -42.68 13.24
N THR A 179 26.31 -42.73 13.56
CA THR A 179 25.62 -44.01 13.86
C THR A 179 25.53 -44.94 12.66
N ALA A 180 25.41 -44.42 11.42
CA ALA A 180 25.43 -45.23 10.20
C ALA A 180 26.81 -45.85 9.94
N PHE A 181 27.90 -45.17 10.29
CA PHE A 181 29.25 -45.71 10.18
C PHE A 181 29.58 -46.71 11.30
N GLU A 182 29.04 -46.53 12.51
CA GLU A 182 29.23 -47.48 13.62
C GLU A 182 28.51 -48.82 13.40
N GLY A 183 27.45 -48.86 12.59
CA GLY A 183 26.70 -50.07 12.23
C GLY A 183 27.35 -50.96 11.15
N LEU A 184 28.49 -50.56 10.59
CA LEU A 184 29.23 -51.30 9.55
C LEU A 184 30.37 -52.18 10.10
N LYS A 185 30.27 -52.59 11.37
CA LYS A 185 31.26 -53.46 12.03
C LYS A 185 30.81 -54.91 12.09
#